data_AF-A0A2R6I757-F1
#
_entry.id   AF-A0A2R6I757-F1
#
_cell.length_a   1.000
_cell.length_b   1.000
_cell.length_c   1.000
_cell.angle_alpha   90.00
_cell.angle_beta   90.00
_cell.angle_gamma   90.00
#
_symmetry.space_group_name_H-M   'P 1'
#
loop_
_entity.id
_entity.type
_entity.pdbx_description
1 polymer ?
#
loop_
_entity_poly.entity_id
_entity_poly.type
_entity_poly.pdbx_seq_one_letter_code
_entity_poly.pdbx_strand_id
1 'polypeptide(L)'
;MSLRNSMRQSRVLTLVLLTLMVWLLVTILRIGVDVTRRWEPGAAGEYIGASPIGGAMGVLVMLGVLVLLLVLYSEVGHSEPGPSTWPPEK
;
A
#
# COMPACT_ATOMS: atom_id res chain seq x y z
N MET A 1 14.93 -1.83 -23.52
CA MET A 1 15.65 -0.93 -22.60
C MET A 1 15.93 -1.68 -21.30
N SER A 2 17.20 -1.79 -20.92
CA SER A 2 17.64 -2.60 -19.76
C SER A 2 16.98 -2.13 -18.46
N LEU A 3 16.51 -3.07 -17.64
CA LEU A 3 15.98 -2.93 -16.26
C LEU A 3 16.82 -1.97 -15.38
N ARG A 4 18.12 -1.86 -15.69
CA ARG A 4 19.04 -0.94 -15.01
C ARG A 4 18.73 0.54 -15.26
N ASN A 5 18.06 0.89 -16.36
CA ASN A 5 17.78 2.28 -16.74
C ASN A 5 16.45 2.79 -16.17
N SER A 6 15.42 1.94 -16.07
CA SER A 6 14.14 2.29 -15.41
C SER A 6 14.33 2.52 -13.90
N MET A 7 15.11 1.67 -13.23
CA MET A 7 15.50 1.89 -11.84
C MET A 7 16.46 3.07 -11.66
N ARG A 8 17.14 3.55 -12.71
CA ARG A 8 17.99 4.75 -12.61
C ARG A 8 17.16 6.04 -12.65
N GLN A 9 15.95 6.00 -13.21
CA GLN A 9 15.09 7.17 -13.39
C GLN A 9 14.11 7.40 -12.23
N SER A 10 13.74 6.38 -11.45
CA SER A 10 12.81 6.56 -10.31
C SER A 10 13.13 5.76 -9.04
N ARG A 11 14.41 5.54 -8.72
CA ARG A 11 14.84 5.04 -7.38
C ARG A 11 14.10 5.72 -6.22
N VAL A 12 13.89 7.03 -6.34
CA VAL A 12 13.13 7.83 -5.37
C VAL A 12 11.69 7.36 -5.27
N LEU A 13 11.02 7.09 -6.41
CA LEU A 13 9.63 6.62 -6.43
C LEU A 13 9.49 5.24 -5.78
N THR A 14 10.38 4.29 -6.09
CA THR A 14 10.35 2.96 -5.46
C THR A 14 10.57 3.05 -3.95
N LEU A 15 11.52 3.89 -3.51
CA LEU A 15 11.81 4.07 -2.10
C LEU A 15 10.64 4.75 -1.37
N VAL A 16 10.04 5.78 -1.96
CA VAL A 16 8.83 6.44 -1.45
C VAL A 16 7.66 5.45 -1.37
N LEU A 17 7.45 4.61 -2.39
CA LEU A 17 6.40 3.59 -2.39
C LEU A 17 6.58 2.60 -1.24
N LEU A 18 7.81 2.08 -1.06
CA LEU A 18 8.13 1.17 0.04
C LEU A 18 7.92 1.84 1.40
N THR A 19 8.37 3.09 1.57
CA THR A 19 8.13 3.86 2.79
C THR A 19 6.63 4.04 3.05
N LEU A 20 5.83 4.35 2.03
CA LEU A 20 4.38 4.45 2.15
C LEU A 20 3.74 3.13 2.55
N MET A 21 4.16 2.00 1.97
CA MET A 21 3.66 0.68 2.34
C MET A 21 3.96 0.33 3.79
N VAL A 22 5.19 0.61 4.25
CA VAL A 22 5.58 0.40 5.66
C VAL A 22 4.77 1.31 6.59
N TRP A 23 4.64 2.59 6.24
CA TRP A 23 3.85 3.54 7.03
C TRP A 23 2.38 3.13 7.13
N LEU A 24 1.81 2.67 6.01
CA LEU A 24 0.43 2.20 5.94
C LEU A 24 0.23 0.95 6.82
N LEU A 25 1.18 0.01 6.79
CA LEU A 25 1.17 -1.19 7.64
C LEU A 25 1.20 -0.83 9.13
N VAL A 26 2.09 0.09 9.53
CA VAL A 26 2.17 0.57 10.92
C VAL A 26 0.87 1.25 11.34
N THR A 27 0.25 2.01 10.44
CA THR A 27 -1.01 2.71 10.73
C THR A 27 -2.17 1.73 10.90
N ILE A 28 -2.26 0.70 10.05
CA ILE A 28 -3.22 -0.40 10.19
C ILE A 28 -3.09 -1.06 11.56
N LEU A 29 -1.86 -1.39 11.98
CA LEU A 29 -1.61 -2.02 13.28
C LEU A 29 -2.02 -1.11 14.45
N ARG A 30 -1.67 0.18 14.38
CA ARG A 30 -2.05 1.16 15.41
C ARG A 30 -3.56 1.25 15.56
N ILE A 31 -4.28 1.46 14.46
CA ILE A 31 -5.74 1.58 14.48
C ILE A 31 -6.37 0.26 14.92
N GLY A 32 -5.85 -0.89 14.47
CA GLY A 32 -6.33 -2.21 14.88
C GLY A 32 -6.26 -2.43 16.39
N VAL A 33 -5.11 -2.11 17.01
CA VAL A 33 -4.94 -2.19 18.48
C VAL A 33 -5.86 -1.22 19.21
N ASP A 34 -6.04 -0.02 18.64
CA ASP A 34 -6.90 1.01 19.20
C ASP A 34 -8.40 0.66 19.12
N VAL A 35 -8.80 -0.05 18.07
CA VAL A 35 -10.16 -0.60 17.93
C VAL A 35 -10.35 -1.73 18.95
N THR A 36 -9.46 -2.71 19.01
CA THR A 36 -9.65 -3.86 19.94
C THR A 36 -9.76 -3.43 21.40
N ARG A 37 -8.95 -2.47 21.85
CA ARG A 37 -9.05 -1.89 23.20
C ARG A 37 -10.39 -1.21 23.49
N ARG A 38 -11.01 -0.60 22.49
CA ARG A 38 -12.29 0.10 22.63
C ARG A 38 -13.50 -0.84 22.60
N TRP A 39 -13.34 -2.08 22.14
CA TRP A 39 -14.39 -3.11 22.17
C TRP A 39 -14.40 -3.90 23.49
N GLU A 40 -13.48 -3.64 24.42
CA GLU A 40 -13.48 -4.31 25.73
C GLU A 40 -14.74 -3.98 26.56
N PRO A 41 -15.38 -4.99 27.19
CA PRO A 41 -16.58 -4.80 27.98
C PRO A 41 -16.27 -3.93 29.21
N GLY A 42 -16.67 -2.66 29.15
CA GLY A 42 -16.35 -1.63 30.16
C GLY A 42 -16.06 -0.26 29.54
N ALA A 43 -15.72 -0.21 28.25
CA ALA A 43 -15.47 1.03 27.49
C ALA A 43 -16.75 1.66 26.89
N ALA A 44 -17.94 1.25 27.34
CA ALA A 44 -19.24 1.69 26.83
C ALA A 44 -19.61 3.11 27.29
N GLY A 45 -18.79 4.10 26.92
CA GLY A 45 -19.09 5.53 27.00
C GLY A 45 -19.46 6.09 25.64
N GLU A 46 -20.18 7.21 25.64
CA GLU A 46 -20.52 7.98 24.45
C GLU A 46 -19.22 8.42 23.72
N TYR A 47 -18.97 7.86 22.54
CA TYR A 47 -17.71 8.05 21.81
C TYR A 47 -17.67 9.44 21.17
N ILE A 48 -16.92 10.38 21.77
CA ILE A 48 -16.56 11.64 21.13
C ILE A 48 -15.27 11.40 20.31
N GLY A 49 -15.41 11.14 19.00
CA GLY A 49 -14.28 10.90 18.09
C GLY A 49 -14.46 9.67 17.17
N ALA A 50 -13.41 8.87 17.01
CA ALA A 50 -13.42 7.68 16.16
C ALA A 50 -14.24 6.54 16.81
N SER A 51 -15.43 6.29 16.27
CA SER A 51 -16.25 5.12 16.62
C SER A 51 -15.45 3.83 16.38
N PRO A 52 -15.60 2.80 17.25
CA PRO A 52 -14.94 1.51 17.06
C PRO A 52 -15.30 0.84 15.70
N ILE A 53 -16.51 1.08 15.20
CA ILE A 53 -16.96 0.62 13.87
C ILE A 53 -16.26 1.43 12.76
N GLY A 54 -16.15 2.75 12.94
CA GLY A 54 -15.44 3.62 11.99
C GLY A 54 -13.96 3.26 11.86
N GLY A 55 -13.30 2.95 12.98
CA GLY A 55 -11.91 2.47 12.98
C GLY A 55 -11.74 1.13 12.26
N ALA A 56 -12.65 0.17 12.47
CA ALA A 56 -12.63 -1.11 11.77
C ALA A 56 -12.80 -0.95 10.25
N MET A 57 -13.74 -0.10 9.82
CA MET A 57 -13.93 0.19 8.38
C MET A 57 -12.71 0.89 7.78
N GLY A 58 -12.08 1.80 8.52
CA GLY A 58 -10.82 2.42 8.11
C GLY A 58 -9.71 1.39 7.86
N VAL A 59 -9.55 0.43 8.79
CA VAL A 59 -8.58 -0.67 8.63
C VAL A 59 -8.87 -1.51 7.39
N LEU A 60 -10.14 -1.85 7.12
CA LEU A 60 -10.51 -2.61 5.92
C LEU A 60 -10.14 -1.87 4.63
N VAL A 61 -10.42 -0.57 4.54
CA VAL A 61 -10.06 0.24 3.37
C VAL A 61 -8.55 0.31 3.21
N MET A 62 -7.80 0.52 4.30
CA MET A 62 -6.34 0.55 4.25
C MET A 62 -5.75 -0.79 3.81
N LEU A 63 -6.28 -1.92 4.26
CA LEU A 63 -5.87 -3.23 3.76
C LEU A 63 -6.11 -3.38 2.25
N GLY A 64 -7.24 -2.90 1.74
CA GLY A 64 -7.52 -2.89 0.30
C GLY A 64 -6.50 -2.07 -0.49
N VAL A 65 -6.14 -0.88 0.02
CA VAL A 65 -5.09 -0.03 -0.59
C VAL A 65 -3.73 -0.73 -0.55
N LEU A 66 -3.37 -1.40 0.55
CA LEU A 66 -2.12 -2.14 0.66
C LEU A 66 -2.03 -3.25 -0.39
N VAL A 67 -3.09 -4.02 -0.56
CA VAL A 67 -3.18 -5.09 -1.57
C VAL A 67 -3.03 -4.52 -2.97
N LEU A 68 -3.72 -3.42 -3.28
CA LEU A 68 -3.59 -2.76 -4.59
C LEU A 68 -2.15 -2.31 -4.86
N LEU A 69 -1.47 -1.72 -3.86
CA LEU A 69 -0.07 -1.31 -3.99
C LEU A 69 0.86 -2.50 -4.20
N LEU A 70 0.60 -3.63 -3.54
CA LEU A 70 1.36 -4.87 -3.72
C LEU A 70 1.19 -5.44 -5.14
N VAL A 71 -0.03 -5.45 -5.66
CA VAL A 71 -0.32 -5.89 -7.03
C VAL A 71 0.42 -4.99 -8.03
N LEU A 72 0.29 -3.68 -7.90
CA LEU A 72 0.95 -2.72 -8.77
C LEU A 72 2.49 -2.88 -8.72
N TYR A 73 3.05 -3.07 -7.53
CA TYR A 73 4.48 -3.33 -7.36
C TYR A 73 4.91 -4.64 -8.05
N SER A 74 4.08 -5.68 -8.05
CA SER A 74 4.37 -6.95 -8.71
C SER A 74 4.35 -6.86 -10.24
N GLU A 75 3.48 -6.01 -10.80
CA GLU A 75 3.39 -5.77 -12.25
C GLU A 75 4.59 -4.98 -12.77
N VAL A 76 5.11 -4.02 -11.99
CA VAL A 76 6.32 -3.24 -12.35
C VAL A 76 7.56 -4.12 -12.57
N GLY A 77 7.58 -5.34 -12.00
CA GLY A 77 8.66 -6.32 -12.23
C GLY A 77 8.59 -7.03 -13.58
N HIS A 78 7.43 -7.03 -14.26
CA HIS A 78 7.23 -7.70 -15.54
C HIS A 78 7.49 -6.71 -16.68
N SER A 79 8.68 -6.79 -17.27
CA SER A 79 8.98 -6.12 -18.53
C SER A 79 8.47 -6.99 -19.68
N GLU A 80 7.21 -6.85 -20.08
CA GLU A 80 6.83 -7.35 -21.40
C GLU A 80 7.76 -6.69 -22.44
N PRO A 81 8.33 -7.47 -23.38
CA PRO A 81 9.17 -6.89 -24.40
C PRO A 81 8.32 -5.89 -25.18
N GLY A 82 8.67 -4.60 -25.08
CA GLY A 82 8.02 -3.55 -25.86
C GLY A 82 8.00 -3.95 -27.34
N PRO A 83 6.98 -3.48 -28.11
CA PRO A 83 6.82 -3.87 -29.50
C PRO A 83 8.14 -3.72 -30.25
N SER A 84 8.53 -4.76 -30.99
CA SER A 84 9.76 -4.74 -31.76
C SER A 84 9.76 -3.50 -32.66
N THR A 85 10.87 -2.76 -32.63
CA THR A 85 11.04 -1.61 -33.52
C THR A 85 11.01 -2.09 -34.95
N TRP A 86 10.03 -1.62 -35.72
CA TRP A 86 9.97 -1.82 -37.15
C TRP A 86 10.65 -0.64 -37.86
N PRO A 87 11.50 -0.85 -38.87
CA PRO A 87 11.95 -2.14 -39.42
C PRO A 87 13.14 -2.74 -38.64
N PRO A 88 13.36 -4.08 -38.75
CA PRO A 88 14.51 -4.73 -38.15
C PRO A 88 15.82 -4.17 -38.72
N GLU A 89 16.72 -3.72 -37.84
CA GLU A 89 18.09 -3.39 -38.22
C GLU A 89 18.82 -4.68 -38.62
N LYS A 90 19.53 -4.62 -39.75
CA LYS A 90 20.19 -5.76 -40.40
C LYS A 90 21.35 -6.33 -39.59
#